data_AF-A0A3P7IHV8-F1
#
_entry.id   AF-A0A3P7IHV8-F1
#
_cell.length_a   1.000
_cell.length_b   1.000
_cell.length_c   1.000
_cell.angle_alpha   90.00
_cell.angle_beta   90.00
_cell.angle_gamma   90.00
#
_symmetry.space_group_name_H-M   'P 1'
#
loop_
_entity.id
_entity.type
_entity.pdbx_description
1 polymer ?
#
loop_
_entity_poly.entity_id
_entity_poly.type
_entity_poly.pdbx_seq_one_letter_code
_entity_poly.pdbx_strand_id
1 'polypeptide(L)'
;MTMKMLSSRARFFSFQGLLPWIMPPTVRDTVKQYLETVKPLLNDEQFVIMKDQAEEFQRTVANEIQRKLWMKWLISRNYLSDWWKEVVYMRHRSSLIHTNVACADIIFQQPTTNQAARAAYVTLNRQYFCRDIFVKDTMKPIALGIIPMCATQYSDYHRSLRVPNETSDVMIRVPEARHVAVFSKGCWYKINIFHGKRMLRPAELQRSLQLILDRNDTPQDGEKYLSALTAGPRDLWAKIRREKFADGVNKE
;
A
#
# COMPACT_ATOMS: atom_id res chain seq x y z
N MET A 1 -0.70 30.45 21.10
CA MET A 1 0.76 30.29 21.33
C MET A 1 1.17 28.83 21.54
N THR A 2 0.29 27.97 22.08
CA THR A 2 0.53 26.54 22.39
C THR A 2 0.62 25.59 21.18
N MET A 3 -0.24 25.73 20.16
CA MET A 3 -0.25 24.79 19.02
C MET A 3 0.97 24.92 18.09
N LYS A 4 1.49 26.15 17.89
CA LYS A 4 2.73 26.39 17.12
C LYS A 4 3.96 25.77 17.80
N MET A 5 4.01 25.81 19.14
CA MET A 5 5.14 25.26 19.91
C MET A 5 5.10 23.72 19.97
N LEU A 6 3.90 23.13 20.01
CA LEU A 6 3.71 21.68 19.86
C LEU A 6 4.10 21.19 18.45
N SER A 7 3.74 21.96 17.42
CA SER A 7 4.08 21.64 16.02
C SER A 7 5.58 21.66 15.74
N SER A 8 6.35 22.57 16.34
CA SER A 8 7.81 22.65 16.10
C SER A 8 8.57 21.43 16.65
N ARG A 9 8.06 20.79 17.71
CA ARG A 9 8.64 19.58 18.31
C ARG A 9 8.01 18.29 17.81
N ALA A 10 6.83 18.35 17.20
CA ALA A 10 6.14 17.18 16.66
C ALA A 10 6.99 16.41 15.65
N ARG A 11 6.79 15.10 15.65
CA ARG A 11 7.41 14.08 14.79
C ARG A 11 6.35 13.37 13.96
N PHE A 12 6.81 12.54 13.04
CA PHE A 12 6.00 12.01 11.95
C PHE A 12 4.64 11.43 12.39
N PHE A 13 4.61 10.72 13.53
CA PHE A 13 3.39 10.10 14.08
C PHE A 13 2.76 10.84 15.27
N SER A 14 3.29 12.00 15.70
CA SER A 14 2.87 12.66 16.95
C SER A 14 1.38 13.00 17.00
N PHE A 15 0.74 13.28 15.87
CA PHE A 15 -0.67 13.68 15.82
C PHE A 15 -1.64 12.50 15.66
N GLN A 16 -1.17 11.27 15.49
CA GLN A 16 -2.04 10.11 15.17
C GLN A 16 -3.11 9.84 16.23
N GLY A 17 -2.80 10.10 17.51
CA GLY A 17 -3.78 9.98 18.60
C GLY A 17 -4.77 11.14 18.70
N LEU A 18 -4.52 12.25 17.99
CA LEU A 18 -5.34 13.47 18.01
C LEU A 18 -6.20 13.61 16.76
N LEU A 19 -6.05 12.72 15.77
CA LEU A 19 -6.87 12.77 14.57
C LEU A 19 -8.33 12.42 14.90
N PRO A 20 -9.29 13.17 14.33
CA PRO A 20 -10.70 12.88 14.54
C PRO A 20 -11.07 11.52 13.94
N TRP A 21 -11.99 10.83 14.60
CA TRP A 21 -12.53 9.58 14.09
C TRP A 21 -13.57 9.90 13.01
N ILE A 22 -13.47 9.25 11.85
CA ILE A 22 -14.44 9.46 10.76
C ILE A 22 -15.81 8.96 11.22
N MET A 23 -16.80 9.84 11.28
CA MET A 23 -18.16 9.50 11.68
C MET A 23 -18.96 8.93 10.51
N PRO A 24 -19.88 7.97 10.74
CA PRO A 24 -20.86 7.58 9.74
C PRO A 24 -21.75 8.77 9.33
N PRO A 25 -21.95 9.04 8.02
CA PRO A 25 -22.88 10.07 7.58
C PRO A 25 -24.32 9.67 7.93
N THR A 26 -25.24 10.63 7.94
CA THR A 26 -26.66 10.30 8.13
C THR A 26 -27.21 9.55 6.92
N VAL A 27 -28.17 8.66 7.14
CA VAL A 27 -28.85 7.94 6.04
C VAL A 27 -29.52 8.93 5.08
N ARG A 28 -30.19 9.94 5.63
CA ARG A 28 -30.88 10.98 4.84
C ARG A 28 -29.93 11.72 3.92
N ASP A 29 -28.79 12.19 4.43
CA ASP A 29 -27.82 12.94 3.62
C ASP A 29 -27.18 12.03 2.56
N THR A 30 -26.90 10.78 2.93
CA THR A 30 -26.36 9.76 2.00
C THR A 30 -27.32 9.48 0.85
N VAL A 31 -28.60 9.25 1.14
CA VAL A 31 -29.64 8.98 0.13
C VAL A 31 -29.88 10.21 -0.75
N LYS A 32 -29.93 11.40 -0.16
CA LYS A 32 -30.05 12.66 -0.91
C LYS A 32 -28.88 12.81 -1.90
N GLN A 33 -27.65 12.68 -1.42
CA GLN A 33 -26.46 12.80 -2.26
C GLN A 33 -26.40 11.70 -3.32
N TYR A 34 -26.77 10.46 -2.98
CA TYR A 34 -26.87 9.36 -3.93
C TYR A 34 -27.81 9.72 -5.09
N LEU A 35 -29.03 10.17 -4.81
CA LEU A 35 -30.01 10.55 -5.83
C LEU A 35 -29.52 11.72 -6.70
N GLU A 36 -28.87 12.72 -6.09
CA GLU A 36 -28.25 13.83 -6.84
C GLU A 36 -27.15 13.32 -7.80
N THR A 37 -26.34 12.35 -7.38
CA THR A 37 -25.25 11.80 -8.20
C THR A 37 -25.70 10.88 -9.33
N VAL A 38 -26.79 10.12 -9.16
CA VAL A 38 -27.29 9.20 -10.19
C VAL A 38 -28.25 9.88 -11.18
N LYS A 39 -28.91 10.98 -10.79
CA LYS A 39 -29.83 11.72 -11.67
C LYS A 39 -29.27 12.02 -13.07
N PRO A 40 -28.05 12.56 -13.24
CA PRO A 40 -27.52 12.85 -14.58
C PRO A 40 -27.16 11.59 -15.39
N LEU A 41 -27.18 10.39 -14.78
CA LEU A 41 -26.86 9.12 -15.44
C LEU A 41 -28.11 8.36 -15.92
N LEU A 42 -29.31 8.83 -15.56
CA LEU A 42 -30.57 8.13 -15.74
C LEU A 42 -31.57 8.99 -16.52
N ASN A 43 -32.46 8.34 -17.26
CA ASN A 43 -33.64 9.02 -17.78
C ASN A 43 -34.72 9.19 -16.68
N ASP A 44 -35.78 9.93 -16.98
CA ASP A 44 -36.81 10.28 -15.98
C ASP A 44 -37.52 9.03 -15.40
N GLU A 45 -37.87 8.06 -16.24
CA GLU A 45 -38.52 6.82 -15.81
C GLU A 45 -37.63 6.01 -14.86
N GLN A 46 -36.35 5.84 -15.23
CA GLN A 46 -35.35 5.15 -14.40
C GLN A 46 -35.09 5.88 -13.09
N PHE A 47 -35.05 7.22 -13.11
CA PHE A 47 -34.83 8.02 -11.93
C PHE A 47 -36.00 7.91 -10.95
N VAL A 48 -37.26 7.86 -11.43
CA VAL A 48 -38.43 7.63 -10.56
C VAL A 48 -38.31 6.30 -9.83
N ILE A 49 -37.94 5.23 -10.53
CA ILE A 49 -37.74 3.89 -9.92
C ILE A 49 -36.61 3.93 -8.89
N MET A 50 -35.45 4.50 -9.22
CA MET A 50 -34.32 4.60 -8.29
C MET A 50 -34.66 5.42 -7.05
N LYS A 51 -35.41 6.51 -7.23
CA LYS A 51 -35.87 7.36 -6.14
C LYS A 51 -36.74 6.58 -5.17
N ASP A 52 -37.73 5.85 -5.67
CA ASP A 52 -38.63 5.06 -4.82
C ASP A 52 -37.87 4.00 -4.01
N GLN A 53 -36.95 3.27 -4.65
CA GLN A 53 -36.11 2.27 -3.98
C GLN A 53 -35.19 2.88 -2.91
N ALA A 54 -34.59 4.05 -3.19
CA ALA A 54 -33.73 4.72 -2.23
C ALA A 54 -34.50 5.24 -1.01
N GLU A 55 -35.72 5.75 -1.22
CA GLU A 55 -36.61 6.17 -0.15
C GLU A 55 -37.18 4.98 0.65
N GLU A 56 -37.49 3.86 -0.01
CA GLU A 56 -37.87 2.61 0.66
C GLU A 56 -36.73 2.10 1.54
N PHE A 57 -35.50 2.05 1.03
CA PHE A 57 -34.31 1.70 1.80
C PHE A 57 -34.17 2.57 3.05
N GLN A 58 -34.32 3.89 2.90
CA GLN A 58 -34.26 4.85 4.00
C GLN A 58 -35.33 4.59 5.07
N ARG A 59 -36.55 4.22 4.67
CA ARG A 59 -37.68 3.95 5.60
C ARG A 59 -37.56 2.59 6.29
N THR A 60 -36.92 1.61 5.65
CA THR A 60 -36.91 0.21 6.09
C THR A 60 -35.57 -0.17 6.74
N VAL A 61 -34.69 -0.82 5.98
CA VAL A 61 -33.48 -1.52 6.46
C VAL A 61 -32.36 -0.58 6.88
N ALA A 62 -32.35 0.67 6.40
CA ALA A 62 -31.24 1.59 6.63
C ALA A 62 -31.00 1.88 8.12
N ASN A 63 -32.05 1.94 8.93
CA ASN A 63 -31.92 2.21 10.36
C ASN A 63 -31.14 1.11 11.10
N GLU A 64 -31.37 -0.15 10.75
CA GLU A 64 -30.64 -1.27 11.35
C GLU A 64 -29.17 -1.27 10.94
N ILE A 65 -28.91 -1.03 9.64
CA ILE A 65 -27.54 -0.94 9.10
C ILE A 65 -26.80 0.24 9.76
N GLN A 66 -27.43 1.40 9.88
CA GLN A 66 -26.84 2.58 10.50
C GLN A 66 -26.49 2.34 11.98
N ARG A 67 -27.34 1.62 12.73
CA ARG A 67 -27.04 1.20 14.11
C ARG A 67 -25.78 0.32 14.15
N LYS A 68 -25.64 -0.64 13.22
CA LYS A 68 -24.44 -1.48 13.11
C LYS A 68 -23.18 -0.68 12.77
N LEU A 69 -23.29 0.32 11.88
CA LEU A 69 -22.19 1.24 11.57
C LEU A 69 -21.76 2.06 12.78
N TRP A 70 -22.70 2.59 13.56
CA TRP A 70 -22.40 3.30 14.81
C TRP A 70 -21.76 2.39 15.86
N MET A 71 -22.23 1.14 16.02
CA MET A 71 -21.59 0.17 16.91
C MET A 71 -20.13 -0.09 16.50
N LYS A 72 -19.86 -0.23 15.20
CA LYS A 72 -18.48 -0.38 14.69
C LYS A 72 -17.63 0.87 14.95
N TRP A 73 -18.21 2.05 14.78
CA TRP A 73 -17.52 3.32 15.06
C TRP A 73 -17.14 3.46 16.54
N LEU A 74 -17.98 3.02 17.48
CA LEU A 74 -17.67 3.08 18.91
C LEU A 74 -16.44 2.25 19.32
N ILE A 75 -16.16 1.18 18.58
CA ILE A 75 -15.05 0.26 18.88
C ILE A 75 -13.87 0.38 17.91
N SER A 76 -13.92 1.30 16.95
CA SER A 76 -12.87 1.49 15.93
C SER A 76 -12.56 2.96 15.69
N ARG A 77 -11.26 3.29 15.69
CA ARG A 77 -10.77 4.63 15.31
C ARG A 77 -11.20 5.03 13.90
N ASN A 78 -11.45 4.06 13.04
CA ASN A 78 -11.96 4.25 11.70
C ASN A 78 -12.83 3.05 11.32
N TYR A 79 -14.15 3.25 11.26
CA TYR A 79 -15.11 2.18 11.00
C TYR A 79 -15.07 1.63 9.56
N LEU A 80 -14.27 2.21 8.66
CA LEU A 80 -14.25 1.82 7.25
C LEU A 80 -12.94 1.15 6.83
N SER A 81 -11.81 1.47 7.47
CA SER A 81 -10.48 1.15 6.93
C SER A 81 -10.22 -0.35 6.72
N ASP A 82 -10.66 -1.20 7.66
CA ASP A 82 -10.48 -2.65 7.58
C ASP A 82 -11.35 -3.26 6.47
N TRP A 83 -12.64 -2.90 6.42
CA TRP A 83 -13.55 -3.33 5.37
C TRP A 83 -13.15 -2.83 3.99
N TRP A 84 -12.72 -1.58 3.87
CA TRP A 84 -12.23 -1.03 2.62
C TRP A 84 -11.01 -1.81 2.13
N LYS A 85 -10.01 -2.00 2.99
CA LYS A 85 -8.80 -2.77 2.66
C LYS A 85 -9.16 -4.20 2.23
N GLU A 86 -10.04 -4.84 2.99
CA GLU A 86 -10.42 -6.23 2.75
C GLU A 86 -11.25 -6.40 1.48
N VAL A 87 -12.38 -5.70 1.37
CA VAL A 87 -13.36 -5.89 0.29
C VAL A 87 -12.83 -5.38 -1.03
N VAL A 88 -12.25 -4.17 -1.05
CA VAL A 88 -11.84 -3.52 -2.31
C VAL A 88 -10.56 -4.12 -2.86
N TYR A 89 -9.59 -4.40 -1.98
CA TYR A 89 -8.27 -4.85 -2.43
C TYR A 89 -8.03 -6.32 -2.15
N MET A 90 -8.16 -6.78 -0.91
CA MET A 90 -7.69 -8.11 -0.54
C MET A 90 -8.56 -9.21 -1.13
N ARG A 91 -9.88 -9.03 -1.21
CA ARG A 91 -10.83 -9.99 -1.82
C ARG A 91 -10.91 -9.89 -3.35
N HIS A 92 -10.31 -8.88 -3.97
CA HIS A 92 -10.21 -8.83 -5.43
C HIS A 92 -9.45 -10.06 -5.96
N ARG A 93 -10.02 -10.80 -6.92
CA ARG A 93 -9.48 -12.09 -7.41
C ARG A 93 -8.83 -12.01 -8.78
N SER A 94 -9.06 -10.97 -9.57
CA SER A 94 -8.41 -10.79 -10.87
C SER A 94 -6.93 -10.38 -10.73
N SER A 95 -6.24 -10.28 -11.85
CA SER A 95 -4.84 -9.82 -11.88
C SER A 95 -4.68 -8.46 -11.19
N LEU A 96 -3.59 -8.31 -10.43
CA LEU A 96 -3.25 -7.02 -9.81
C LEU A 96 -2.87 -5.94 -10.82
N ILE A 97 -2.69 -6.27 -12.11
CA ILE A 97 -2.46 -5.25 -13.15
C ILE A 97 -3.61 -4.24 -13.23
N HIS A 98 -4.83 -4.63 -12.85
CA HIS A 98 -6.00 -3.76 -12.82
C HIS A 98 -6.00 -2.78 -11.62
N THR A 99 -5.22 -3.06 -10.58
CA THR A 99 -5.24 -2.30 -9.32
C THR A 99 -3.90 -1.63 -8.99
N ASN A 100 -2.79 -2.16 -9.49
CA ASN A 100 -1.47 -1.60 -9.25
C ASN A 100 -1.30 -0.33 -10.07
N VAL A 101 -0.98 0.76 -9.39
CA VAL A 101 -0.68 2.04 -10.01
C VAL A 101 0.83 2.17 -10.15
N ALA A 102 1.30 2.41 -11.37
CA ALA A 102 2.68 2.77 -11.63
C ALA A 102 2.81 4.29 -11.67
N CYS A 103 3.84 4.80 -11.01
CA CYS A 103 4.25 6.20 -11.14
C CYS A 103 5.69 6.20 -11.66
N ALA A 104 5.93 6.92 -12.75
CA ALA A 104 7.28 7.22 -13.19
C ALA A 104 7.69 8.54 -12.53
N ASP A 105 8.80 8.51 -11.80
CA ASP A 105 9.38 9.72 -11.25
C ASP A 105 9.87 10.59 -12.40
N ILE A 106 9.47 11.87 -12.40
CA ILE A 106 10.02 12.84 -13.35
C ILE A 106 11.26 13.42 -12.70
N ILE A 107 12.33 12.63 -12.65
CA ILE A 107 13.64 13.11 -12.20
C ILE A 107 14.20 13.99 -13.31
N PHE A 108 13.88 15.29 -13.27
CA PHE A 108 14.32 16.28 -14.25
C PHE A 108 15.85 16.43 -14.32
N GLN A 109 16.56 15.96 -13.30
CA GLN A 109 18.03 15.98 -13.26
C GLN A 109 18.58 14.58 -13.54
N GLN A 110 19.51 14.49 -14.49
CA GLN A 110 20.25 13.26 -14.76
C GLN A 110 21.71 13.42 -14.31
N PRO A 111 22.00 13.31 -12.99
CA PRO A 111 23.36 13.52 -12.47
C PRO A 111 24.34 12.44 -12.94
N THR A 112 23.87 11.32 -13.48
CA THR A 112 24.70 10.26 -14.06
C THR A 112 23.90 9.45 -15.08
N THR A 113 24.60 8.90 -16.07
CA THR A 113 24.06 7.94 -17.06
C THR A 113 24.21 6.48 -16.60
N ASN A 114 24.99 6.22 -15.55
CA ASN A 114 25.21 4.85 -15.05
C ASN A 114 23.95 4.29 -14.37
N GLN A 115 23.39 3.21 -14.92
CA GLN A 115 22.18 2.56 -14.40
C GLN A 115 22.36 2.03 -12.97
N ALA A 116 23.46 1.35 -12.66
CA ALA A 116 23.74 0.82 -11.32
C ALA A 116 23.84 1.95 -10.27
N ALA A 117 24.45 3.08 -10.63
CA ALA A 117 24.55 4.25 -9.76
C ALA A 117 23.16 4.83 -9.44
N ARG A 118 22.30 5.01 -10.46
CA ARG A 118 20.92 5.49 -10.26
C ARG A 118 20.09 4.52 -9.42
N ALA A 119 20.15 3.23 -9.72
CA ALA A 119 19.44 2.19 -8.96
C ALA A 119 19.89 2.14 -7.50
N ALA A 120 21.20 2.25 -7.23
CA ALA A 120 21.75 2.33 -5.87
C ALA A 120 21.23 3.57 -5.13
N TYR A 121 21.26 4.73 -5.81
CA TYR A 121 20.79 5.99 -5.24
C TYR A 121 19.30 5.92 -4.86
N VAL A 122 18.42 5.57 -5.79
CA VAL A 122 16.96 5.49 -5.53
C VAL A 122 16.66 4.49 -4.41
N THR A 123 17.31 3.31 -4.45
CA THR A 123 17.14 2.29 -3.41
C THR A 123 17.53 2.82 -2.04
N LEU A 124 18.71 3.43 -1.89
CA LEU A 124 19.18 3.92 -0.60
C LEU A 124 18.42 5.16 -0.12
N ASN A 125 18.01 6.07 -1.01
CA ASN A 125 17.17 7.21 -0.63
C ASN A 125 15.87 6.78 -0.01
N ARG A 126 15.21 5.77 -0.59
CA ARG A 126 14.02 5.16 0.02
C ARG A 126 14.31 4.60 1.42
N GLN A 127 15.44 3.91 1.59
CA GLN A 127 15.81 3.35 2.89
C GLN A 127 16.14 4.44 3.92
N TYR A 128 16.81 5.52 3.50
CA TYR A 128 17.08 6.68 4.36
C TYR A 128 15.78 7.36 4.78
N PHE A 129 14.86 7.61 3.85
CA PHE A 129 13.53 8.14 4.16
C PHE A 129 12.80 7.29 5.19
N CYS A 130 12.74 5.98 4.98
CA CYS A 130 12.11 5.08 5.95
C CYS A 130 12.83 5.08 7.30
N ARG A 131 14.16 5.08 7.32
CA ARG A 131 14.95 5.11 8.56
C ARG A 131 14.70 6.41 9.33
N ASP A 132 14.61 7.53 8.64
CA ASP A 132 14.40 8.83 9.26
C ASP A 132 12.97 8.98 9.83
N ILE A 133 12.00 8.22 9.31
CA ILE A 133 10.65 8.06 9.90
C ILE A 133 10.65 7.07 11.07
N PHE A 134 11.06 5.82 10.84
CA PHE A 134 10.77 4.70 11.75
C PHE A 134 11.86 4.44 12.79
N VAL A 135 13.09 4.91 12.56
CA VAL A 135 14.24 4.61 13.43
C VAL A 135 14.75 5.87 14.12
N LYS A 136 14.97 6.95 13.36
CA LYS A 136 15.48 8.21 13.93
C LYS A 136 14.40 9.12 14.47
N ASP A 137 13.15 8.94 14.01
CA ASP A 137 12.02 9.81 14.34
C ASP A 137 12.36 11.30 14.13
N THR A 138 12.96 11.62 12.98
CA THR A 138 13.41 12.98 12.63
C THR A 138 12.47 13.69 11.65
N MET A 139 11.60 12.94 10.98
CA MET A 139 10.68 13.50 9.99
C MET A 139 9.54 14.27 10.64
N LYS A 140 9.12 15.36 9.99
CA LYS A 140 8.00 16.19 10.43
C LYS A 140 6.66 15.54 10.08
N PRO A 141 5.60 15.78 10.89
CA PRO A 141 4.26 15.36 10.54
C PRO A 141 3.83 15.88 9.16
N ILE A 142 3.06 15.08 8.44
CA ILE A 142 2.42 15.50 7.19
C ILE A 142 1.23 16.38 7.56
N ALA A 143 1.07 17.52 6.89
CA ALA A 143 -0.03 18.44 7.13
C ALA A 143 -0.53 19.06 5.82
N LEU A 144 -1.84 19.30 5.75
CA LEU A 144 -2.46 20.15 4.75
C LEU A 144 -2.64 21.55 5.36
N GLY A 145 -1.72 22.46 5.06
CA GLY A 145 -1.62 23.74 5.76
C GLY A 145 -1.33 23.53 7.24
N ILE A 146 -2.28 23.87 8.11
CA ILE A 146 -2.19 23.66 9.56
C ILE A 146 -2.83 22.36 10.07
N ILE A 147 -3.51 21.61 9.19
CA ILE A 147 -4.28 20.42 9.56
C ILE A 147 -3.38 19.19 9.45
N PRO A 148 -3.09 18.47 10.55
CA PRO A 148 -2.28 17.26 10.49
C PRO A 148 -3.01 16.14 9.76
N MET A 149 -2.25 15.35 9.00
CA MET A 149 -2.76 14.23 8.21
C MET A 149 -2.36 12.89 8.81
N CYS A 150 -3.19 11.87 8.56
CA CYS A 150 -2.89 10.49 8.95
C CYS A 150 -1.65 9.97 8.23
N ALA A 151 -0.68 9.46 9.01
CA ALA A 151 0.57 8.90 8.50
C ALA A 151 0.58 7.35 8.49
N THR A 152 -0.54 6.70 8.82
CA THR A 152 -0.58 5.25 9.07
C THR A 152 -0.17 4.43 7.85
N GLN A 153 -0.48 4.90 6.64
CA GLN A 153 -0.14 4.23 5.38
C GLN A 153 1.38 4.02 5.20
N TYR A 154 2.22 4.87 5.80
CA TYR A 154 3.67 4.71 5.72
C TYR A 154 4.16 3.43 6.42
N SER A 155 3.38 2.91 7.39
CA SER A 155 3.70 1.63 8.05
C SER A 155 3.60 0.46 7.09
N ASP A 156 2.63 0.50 6.18
CA ASP A 156 2.46 -0.50 5.11
C ASP A 156 3.46 -0.26 3.97
N TYR A 157 3.89 0.99 3.74
CA TYR A 157 4.94 1.31 2.78
C TYR A 157 6.31 0.69 3.16
N HIS A 158 6.62 0.58 4.46
CA HIS A 158 7.90 0.07 4.92
C HIS A 158 7.89 -1.45 5.15
N ARG A 159 8.65 -2.18 4.32
CA ARG A 159 8.92 -3.62 4.45
C ARG A 159 7.64 -4.45 4.58
N SER A 160 6.78 -4.35 3.57
CA SER A 160 5.54 -5.13 3.51
C SER A 160 5.38 -5.77 2.15
N LEU A 161 4.59 -6.84 2.10
CA LEU A 161 4.24 -7.56 0.88
C LEU A 161 2.82 -8.13 0.96
N ARG A 162 2.17 -8.22 -0.19
CA ARG A 162 0.85 -8.83 -0.34
C ARG A 162 1.00 -10.30 -0.70
N VAL A 163 0.61 -11.18 0.20
CA VAL A 163 0.64 -12.64 0.00
C VAL A 163 -0.71 -13.09 -0.54
N PRO A 164 -0.74 -13.87 -1.64
CA PRO A 164 -1.99 -14.43 -2.14
C PRO A 164 -2.56 -15.45 -1.15
N ASN A 165 -3.89 -15.46 -1.02
CA ASN A 165 -4.62 -16.50 -0.30
C ASN A 165 -5.89 -16.85 -1.10
N GLU A 166 -6.55 -17.97 -0.80
CA GLU A 166 -7.65 -18.49 -1.66
C GLU A 166 -8.80 -17.49 -1.80
N THR A 167 -9.27 -16.93 -0.68
CA THR A 167 -10.46 -16.05 -0.65
C THR A 167 -10.13 -14.57 -0.45
N SER A 168 -9.12 -14.27 0.36
CA SER A 168 -8.72 -12.89 0.69
C SER A 168 -7.22 -12.83 0.95
N ASP A 169 -6.51 -12.09 0.12
CA ASP A 169 -5.06 -11.89 0.27
C ASP A 169 -4.73 -11.25 1.62
N VAL A 170 -3.48 -11.38 2.05
CA VAL A 170 -3.03 -10.78 3.32
C VAL A 170 -1.83 -9.90 3.09
N MET A 171 -1.82 -8.75 3.76
CA MET A 171 -0.63 -7.91 3.86
C MET A 171 0.21 -8.40 5.03
N ILE A 172 1.46 -8.79 4.76
CA ILE A 172 2.42 -9.14 5.80
C ILE A 172 3.51 -8.08 5.87
N ARG A 173 4.04 -7.86 7.08
CA ARG A 173 5.20 -6.99 7.33
C ARG A 173 6.41 -7.85 7.64
N VAL A 174 7.56 -7.45 7.10
CA VAL A 174 8.86 -8.11 7.27
C VAL A 174 9.88 -7.11 7.82
N PRO A 175 9.64 -6.54 9.03
CA PRO A 175 10.46 -5.46 9.58
C PRO A 175 11.93 -5.85 9.74
N GLU A 176 12.25 -7.14 9.86
CA GLU A 176 13.64 -7.62 9.98
C GLU A 176 14.37 -7.74 8.63
N ALA A 177 13.72 -7.52 7.49
CA ALA A 177 14.35 -7.66 6.19
C ALA A 177 15.51 -6.66 6.00
N ARG A 178 16.72 -7.19 5.79
CA ARG A 178 17.97 -6.40 5.63
C ARG A 178 18.55 -6.46 4.22
N HIS A 179 17.77 -6.92 3.26
CA HIS A 179 18.18 -7.14 1.89
C HIS A 179 17.17 -6.55 0.90
N VAL A 180 17.57 -6.50 -0.36
CA VAL A 180 16.69 -6.25 -1.50
C VAL A 180 16.79 -7.43 -2.46
N ALA A 181 15.68 -7.72 -3.15
CA ALA A 181 15.64 -8.64 -4.26
C ALA A 181 15.85 -7.86 -5.56
N VAL A 182 16.74 -8.33 -6.43
CA VAL A 182 17.09 -7.70 -7.70
C VAL A 182 16.85 -8.72 -8.81
N PHE A 183 16.08 -8.34 -9.82
CA PHE A 183 15.86 -9.16 -11.01
C PHE A 183 16.70 -8.59 -12.16
N SER A 184 17.54 -9.41 -12.78
CA SER A 184 18.40 -9.01 -13.91
C SER A 184 18.59 -10.17 -14.86
N LYS A 185 18.38 -9.91 -16.16
CA LYS A 185 18.56 -10.89 -17.26
C LYS A 185 17.88 -12.26 -17.05
N GLY A 186 16.79 -12.31 -16.29
CA GLY A 186 16.05 -13.54 -16.01
C GLY A 186 16.38 -14.21 -14.67
N CYS A 187 17.38 -13.72 -13.94
CA CYS A 187 17.77 -14.28 -12.64
C CYS A 187 17.39 -13.35 -11.48
N TRP A 188 17.10 -13.94 -10.33
CA TRP A 188 16.85 -13.27 -9.06
C TRP A 188 18.09 -13.30 -8.17
N TYR A 189 18.43 -12.14 -7.61
CA TYR A 189 19.57 -11.95 -6.72
C TYR A 189 19.11 -11.35 -5.40
N LYS A 190 19.75 -11.76 -4.32
CA LYS A 190 19.57 -11.18 -2.99
C LYS A 190 20.79 -10.36 -2.62
N ILE A 191 20.61 -9.04 -2.44
CA ILE A 191 21.67 -8.16 -1.95
C ILE A 191 21.36 -7.75 -0.52
N ASN A 192 22.23 -8.12 0.43
CA ASN A 192 22.21 -7.55 1.77
C ASN A 192 22.62 -6.07 1.69
N ILE A 193 21.72 -5.17 2.10
CA ILE A 193 21.96 -3.72 2.06
C ILE A 193 22.51 -3.19 3.40
N PHE A 194 22.82 -4.10 4.32
CA PHE A 194 23.49 -3.80 5.58
C PHE A 194 24.72 -4.67 5.77
N HIS A 195 25.77 -4.08 6.32
CA HIS A 195 26.95 -4.76 6.83
C HIS A 195 27.03 -4.50 8.35
N GLY A 196 26.82 -5.55 9.16
CA GLY A 196 26.65 -5.38 10.61
C GLY A 196 25.44 -4.50 10.92
N LYS A 197 25.60 -3.39 11.64
CA LYS A 197 24.54 -2.38 11.88
C LYS A 197 24.52 -1.25 10.83
N ARG A 198 25.54 -1.17 9.97
CA ARG A 198 25.72 -0.07 9.02
C ARG A 198 25.01 -0.38 7.71
N MET A 199 24.27 0.59 7.17
CA MET A 199 23.72 0.49 5.82
C MET A 199 24.83 0.73 4.78
N LEU A 200 24.74 0.07 3.63
CA LEU A 200 25.70 0.29 2.54
C LEU A 200 25.68 1.74 2.06
N ARG A 201 26.86 2.24 1.67
CA ARG A 201 27.05 3.51 0.98
C ARG A 201 26.67 3.36 -0.50
N PRO A 202 26.31 4.47 -1.19
CA PRO A 202 25.95 4.42 -2.61
C PRO A 202 26.96 3.69 -3.50
N ALA A 203 28.26 3.94 -3.31
CA ALA A 203 29.32 3.27 -4.09
C ALA A 203 29.39 1.74 -3.83
N GLU A 204 29.12 1.28 -2.61
CA GLU A 204 29.13 -0.15 -2.26
C GLU A 204 27.96 -0.89 -2.92
N LEU A 205 26.75 -0.30 -2.85
CA LEU A 205 25.57 -0.87 -3.52
C LEU A 205 25.68 -0.75 -5.04
N GLN A 206 26.20 0.36 -5.58
CA GLN A 206 26.46 0.52 -7.01
C GLN A 206 27.40 -0.58 -7.51
N ARG A 207 28.51 -0.86 -6.80
CA ARG A 207 29.41 -1.96 -7.18
C ARG A 207 28.68 -3.30 -7.22
N SER A 208 27.85 -3.59 -6.21
CA SER A 208 27.08 -4.83 -6.15
C SER A 208 26.08 -4.96 -7.30
N LEU A 209 25.40 -3.87 -7.67
CA LEU A 209 24.48 -3.83 -8.79
C LEU A 209 25.19 -3.91 -10.14
N GLN A 210 26.34 -3.23 -10.29
CA GLN A 210 27.15 -3.30 -11.50
C GLN A 210 27.66 -4.72 -11.73
N LEU A 211 28.11 -5.41 -10.68
CA LEU A 211 28.46 -6.84 -10.76
C LEU A 211 27.29 -7.68 -11.28
N ILE A 212 26.05 -7.44 -10.83
CA ILE A 212 24.87 -8.15 -11.36
C ILE A 212 24.60 -7.82 -12.83
N LEU A 213 24.80 -6.56 -13.25
CA LEU A 213 24.63 -6.15 -14.65
C LEU A 213 25.68 -6.78 -15.57
N ASP A 214 26.92 -6.90 -15.08
CA ASP A 214 28.06 -7.44 -15.85
C ASP A 214 28.05 -8.97 -15.91
N ARG A 215 27.35 -9.64 -14.98
CA ARG A 215 27.18 -11.10 -14.97
C ARG A 215 26.33 -11.58 -16.15
N ASN A 216 26.68 -12.77 -16.63
CA ASN A 216 25.95 -13.52 -17.66
C ASN A 216 25.52 -14.89 -17.11
N ASP A 217 24.94 -14.88 -15.91
CA ASP A 217 24.40 -16.10 -15.31
C ASP A 217 23.23 -16.63 -16.16
N THR A 218 23.11 -17.95 -16.24
CA THR A 218 21.96 -18.61 -16.88
C THR A 218 20.87 -18.83 -15.84
N PRO A 219 19.63 -18.39 -16.07
CA PRO A 219 18.53 -18.62 -15.13
C PRO A 219 18.24 -20.10 -14.98
N GLN A 220 17.85 -20.52 -13.78
CA GLN A 220 17.34 -21.86 -13.56
C GLN A 220 16.02 -22.07 -14.33
N ASP A 221 15.65 -23.33 -14.52
CA ASP A 221 14.40 -23.69 -15.21
C ASP A 221 13.20 -22.99 -14.56
N GLY A 222 12.52 -22.16 -15.37
CA GLY A 222 11.35 -21.38 -14.93
C GLY A 222 11.65 -20.09 -14.16
N GLU A 223 12.87 -19.86 -13.68
CA GLU A 223 13.24 -18.67 -12.86
C GLU A 223 12.90 -17.36 -13.57
N LYS A 224 13.22 -17.29 -14.87
CA LYS A 224 12.95 -16.13 -15.74
C LYS A 224 11.47 -15.71 -15.73
N TYR A 225 10.56 -16.66 -15.51
CA TYR A 225 9.11 -16.45 -15.55
C TYR A 225 8.46 -16.42 -14.16
N LEU A 226 9.24 -16.63 -13.09
CA LEU A 226 8.73 -16.73 -11.72
C LEU A 226 7.87 -15.53 -11.33
N SER A 227 8.33 -14.32 -11.68
CA SER A 227 7.64 -13.07 -11.37
C SER A 227 6.28 -12.94 -12.07
N ALA A 228 6.11 -13.58 -13.23
CA ALA A 228 4.87 -13.52 -14.00
C ALA A 228 3.69 -14.16 -13.24
N LEU A 229 3.97 -15.13 -12.36
CA LEU A 229 2.94 -15.75 -11.51
C LEU A 229 2.24 -14.72 -10.62
N THR A 230 2.96 -13.67 -10.21
CA THR A 230 2.40 -12.59 -9.37
C THR A 230 1.38 -11.71 -10.10
N ALA A 231 1.39 -11.74 -11.44
CA ALA A 231 0.47 -11.02 -12.32
C ALA A 231 -0.75 -11.87 -12.73
N GLY A 232 -0.82 -13.15 -12.36
CA GLY A 232 -2.00 -13.99 -12.62
C GLY A 232 -3.19 -13.67 -11.72
N PRO A 233 -4.34 -14.33 -11.94
CA PRO A 233 -5.46 -14.35 -11.00
C PRO A 233 -5.01 -14.75 -9.59
N ARG A 234 -5.61 -14.15 -8.56
CA ARG A 234 -5.13 -14.25 -7.17
C ARG A 234 -5.35 -15.64 -6.57
N ASP A 235 -6.46 -16.27 -6.92
CA ASP A 235 -6.82 -17.64 -6.55
C ASP A 235 -5.85 -18.65 -7.17
N LEU A 236 -5.54 -18.51 -8.46
CA LEU A 236 -4.54 -19.33 -9.13
C LEU A 236 -3.16 -19.14 -8.50
N TRP A 237 -2.76 -17.89 -8.26
CA TRP A 237 -1.48 -17.61 -7.61
C TRP A 237 -1.42 -18.15 -6.18
N ALA A 238 -2.51 -18.06 -5.42
CA ALA A 238 -2.61 -18.64 -4.08
C ALA A 238 -2.40 -20.16 -4.11
N LYS A 239 -3.06 -20.85 -5.04
CA LYS A 239 -2.93 -22.31 -5.21
C LYS A 239 -1.50 -22.71 -5.58
N ILE A 240 -0.91 -22.07 -6.60
CA ILE A 240 0.47 -22.34 -7.02
C ILE A 240 1.44 -22.07 -5.87
N ARG A 241 1.28 -20.95 -5.16
CA ARG A 241 2.16 -20.59 -4.04
C ARG A 241 2.07 -21.64 -2.91
N ARG A 242 0.88 -22.12 -2.58
CA ARG A 242 0.69 -23.18 -1.59
C ARG A 242 1.33 -24.50 -2.03
N GLU A 243 1.18 -24.90 -3.28
CA GLU A 243 1.64 -26.20 -3.75
C GLU A 243 3.14 -26.26 -4.07
N LYS A 244 3.74 -25.14 -4.48
CA LYS A 244 5.12 -25.09 -5.01
C LYS A 244 6.09 -24.23 -4.20
N PHE A 245 5.58 -23.39 -3.30
CA PHE A 245 6.37 -22.41 -2.54
C PHE A 245 6.10 -22.44 -1.03
N ALA A 246 5.48 -23.50 -0.51
CA ALA A 246 5.18 -23.62 0.92
C ALA A 246 6.38 -24.15 1.74
N ASP A 247 7.36 -24.80 1.12
CA ASP A 247 8.47 -25.49 1.81
C ASP A 247 9.82 -25.36 1.09
N GLY A 248 10.89 -25.66 1.83
CA GLY A 248 12.27 -25.65 1.35
C GLY A 248 12.77 -24.26 0.90
N VAL A 249 13.72 -24.25 -0.03
CA VAL A 249 14.34 -23.02 -0.58
C VAL A 249 13.32 -22.07 -1.21
N ASN A 250 12.20 -22.60 -1.72
CA ASN A 250 11.13 -21.77 -2.31
C ASN A 250 10.30 -21.01 -1.26
N LYS A 251 10.33 -21.44 0.01
CA LYS A 251 9.67 -20.78 1.14
C LYS A 251 10.53 -19.66 1.74
N GLU A 252 11.85 -19.89 1.79
CA GLU A 252 12.86 -18.98 2.36
C GLU A 252 13.05 -17.67 1.59
#